data_AF-A0A9E0TAR8-F1
#
_entry.id   AF-A0A9E0TAR8-F1
#
_cell.length_a   1.000
_cell.length_b   1.000
_cell.length_c   1.000
_cell.angle_alpha   90.00
_cell.angle_beta   90.00
_cell.angle_gamma   90.00
#
_symmetry.space_group_name_H-M   'P 1'
#
loop_
_entity.id
_entity.type
_entity.pdbx_description
1 polymer ?
#
loop_
_entity_poly.entity_id
_entity_poly.type
_entity_poly.pdbx_seq_one_letter_code
_entity_poly.pdbx_strand_id
1 'polypeptide(L)'
;MWMQRLMWIAWPAFLMAGVMEMLVFAFVDPEALQWFDQPVNLSRQGVYTVAFFMFWLVIMASGALTTLLSFSPFEFNRCPVPEGDRPGDCAKYVS
;
A
#
# COMPACT_ATOMS: atom_id res chain seq x y z
N MET A 1 2.16 -5.46 -16.71
CA MET A 1 2.36 -4.10 -16.17
C MET A 1 1.79 -3.93 -14.75
N TRP A 2 0.57 -4.38 -14.44
CA TRP A 2 -0.01 -4.30 -13.08
C TRP A 2 0.79 -5.03 -11.99
N MET A 3 1.29 -6.24 -12.29
CA MET A 3 2.11 -7.02 -11.35
C MET A 3 3.40 -6.29 -10.93
N GLN A 4 4.05 -5.58 -11.87
CA GLN A 4 5.25 -4.79 -11.57
C GLN A 4 4.89 -3.63 -10.64
N ARG A 5 3.82 -2.89 -10.92
CA ARG A 5 3.37 -1.78 -10.05
C ARG A 5 3.05 -2.25 -8.62
N LEU A 6 2.37 -3.40 -8.48
CA LEU A 6 2.09 -3.99 -7.17
C LEU A 6 3.37 -4.36 -6.43
N MET A 7 4.36 -4.93 -7.12
CA MET A 7 5.64 -5.29 -6.49
C MET A 7 6.42 -4.06 -5.99
N TRP A 8 6.33 -2.93 -6.71
CA TRP A 8 6.95 -1.67 -6.31
C TRP A 8 6.31 -1.03 -5.07
N ILE A 9 5.06 -1.40 -4.75
CA ILE A 9 4.36 -0.94 -3.53
C ILE A 9 4.58 -1.95 -2.40
N ALA A 10 4.42 -3.25 -2.70
CA ALA A 10 4.48 -4.32 -1.72
C ALA A 10 5.86 -4.47 -1.07
N TRP A 11 6.94 -4.28 -1.85
CA TRP A 11 8.31 -4.45 -1.36
C TRP A 11 8.74 -3.36 -0.35
N PRO A 12 8.61 -2.05 -0.65
CA PRO A 12 8.85 -1.02 0.36
C PRO A 12 7.91 -1.12 1.55
N ALA A 13 6.64 -1.47 1.31
CA ALA A 13 5.67 -1.67 2.39
C ALA A 13 6.10 -2.78 3.36
N PHE A 14 6.68 -3.87 2.84
CA PHE A 14 7.18 -4.98 3.66
C PHE A 14 8.31 -4.52 4.61
N LEU A 15 9.27 -3.74 4.10
CA LEU A 15 10.35 -3.18 4.91
C LEU A 15 9.82 -2.24 5.99
N MET A 16 8.91 -1.34 5.63
CA MET A 16 8.31 -0.41 6.58
C MET A 16 7.41 -1.09 7.62
N ALA A 17 6.78 -2.21 7.26
CA ALA A 17 6.03 -3.03 8.21
C ALA A 17 6.94 -3.61 9.29
N GLY A 18 8.13 -4.10 8.91
CA GLY A 18 9.12 -4.58 9.89
C GLY A 18 9.64 -3.47 10.80
N VAL A 19 9.88 -2.27 10.27
CA VAL A 19 10.25 -1.10 11.09
C VAL A 19 9.11 -0.73 12.06
N MET A 20 7.88 -0.68 11.57
CA MET A 20 6.70 -0.38 12.40
C MET A 20 6.51 -1.42 13.51
N GLU A 21 6.67 -2.70 13.17
CA GLU A 21 6.61 -3.81 14.12
C GLU A 21 7.66 -3.65 15.24
N MET A 22 8.93 -3.41 14.88
CA MET A 22 10.00 -3.19 15.84
C MET A 22 9.73 -1.98 16.73
N LEU A 23 9.23 -0.87 16.17
CA LEU A 23 8.89 0.32 16.93
C LEU A 23 7.74 0.07 17.90
N VAL A 24 6.62 -0.52 17.43
CA VAL A 24 5.45 -0.75 18.27
C VAL A 24 5.78 -1.70 19.41
N PHE A 25 6.41 -2.84 19.13
CA PHE A 25 6.73 -3.82 20.17
C PHE A 25 7.94 -3.46 21.02
N ALA A 26 8.71 -2.42 20.67
CA ALA A 26 9.66 -1.82 21.61
C ALA A 26 8.96 -1.08 22.77
N PHE A 27 7.73 -0.59 22.54
CA PHE A 27 6.94 0.13 23.55
C PHE A 27 5.75 -0.68 24.10
N VAL A 28 5.27 -1.66 23.34
CA VAL A 28 4.08 -2.47 23.68
C VAL A 28 4.50 -3.91 23.91
N ASP A 29 4.27 -4.42 25.12
CA ASP A 29 4.52 -5.83 25.42
C ASP A 29 3.49 -6.73 24.69
N PRO A 30 3.93 -7.70 23.86
CA PRO A 30 3.04 -8.58 23.12
C PRO A 30 2.21 -9.49 24.04
N GLU A 31 2.71 -9.79 25.25
CA GLU A 31 1.97 -10.59 26.25
C GLU A 31 0.95 -9.76 27.05
N ALA A 32 1.06 -8.44 27.03
CA ALA A 32 0.09 -7.55 27.66
C ALA A 32 -1.14 -7.31 26.76
N LEU A 33 -1.14 -7.78 25.51
CA LEU A 33 -2.32 -7.71 24.64
C LEU A 33 -3.42 -8.64 25.16
N GLN A 34 -4.49 -8.03 25.65
CA GLN A 34 -5.73 -8.70 26.05
C GLN A 34 -6.77 -8.47 24.95
N TRP A 35 -7.37 -9.55 24.45
CA TRP A 35 -8.42 -9.49 23.43
C TRP A 35 -9.76 -9.83 24.07
N PHE A 36 -10.66 -8.85 24.15
CA PHE A 36 -11.95 -8.99 24.84
C PHE A 36 -11.82 -9.50 26.28
N ASP A 37 -10.94 -8.88 27.08
CA ASP A 37 -10.72 -9.24 28.49
C ASP A 37 -10.14 -10.66 28.71
N GLN A 38 -9.79 -11.37 27.63
CA GLN A 38 -9.09 -12.65 27.71
C GLN A 38 -7.64 -12.50 27.25
N PRO A 39 -6.69 -13.16 27.94
CA PRO A 39 -5.32 -13.22 27.45
C PRO A 39 -5.34 -13.86 26.07
N VAL A 40 -4.68 -13.20 25.12
CA VAL A 40 -4.53 -13.72 23.76
C VAL A 40 -3.80 -15.06 23.85
N ASN A 41 -4.50 -16.17 23.54
CA ASN A 41 -3.93 -17.53 23.55
C ASN A 41 -2.96 -17.79 22.37
N LEU A 42 -2.52 -16.74 21.68
CA LEU A 42 -1.48 -16.83 20.67
C LEU A 42 -0.11 -16.78 21.37
N SER A 43 0.83 -17.61 20.91
CA SER A 43 2.22 -17.47 21.32
C SER A 43 2.74 -16.08 20.95
N ARG A 44 3.79 -15.60 21.63
CA ARG A 44 4.47 -14.34 21.28
C ARG A 44 4.74 -14.23 19.77
N GLN A 45 5.21 -15.32 19.18
CA GLN A 45 5.49 -15.40 17.74
C GLN A 45 4.24 -15.22 16.86
N GLY A 46 3.09 -15.73 17.30
CA GLY A 46 1.82 -15.51 16.62
C GLY A 46 1.37 -14.06 16.64
N VAL A 47 1.61 -13.35 17.76
CA VAL A 47 1.27 -11.91 17.86
C VAL A 47 2.11 -11.08 16.89
N TYR A 48 3.42 -11.34 16.84
CA TYR A 48 4.34 -10.70 15.90
C TYR A 48 3.92 -10.91 14.45
N THR A 49 3.65 -12.16 14.04
CA THR A 49 3.28 -12.46 12.65
C THR A 49 1.99 -11.77 12.24
N VAL A 50 0.96 -11.80 13.09
CA VAL A 50 -0.32 -11.12 12.80
C VAL A 50 -0.13 -9.62 12.70
N ALA A 51 0.61 -9.01 13.64
CA ALA A 51 0.89 -7.58 13.63
C ALA A 51 1.68 -7.16 12.39
N PHE A 52 2.70 -7.93 12.00
CA PHE A 52 3.46 -7.71 10.79
C PHE A 52 2.56 -7.67 9.54
N PHE A 53 1.71 -8.68 9.36
CA PHE A 53 0.78 -8.73 8.22
C PHE A 53 -0.22 -7.56 8.24
N MET A 54 -0.72 -7.18 9.42
CA MET A 54 -1.61 -6.03 9.57
C MET A 54 -0.90 -4.73 9.17
N PHE A 55 0.29 -4.46 9.70
CA PHE A 55 1.07 -3.28 9.32
C PHE A 55 1.41 -3.28 7.83
N TRP A 56 1.81 -4.42 7.28
CA TRP A 56 2.12 -4.55 5.87
C TRP A 56 0.92 -4.24 4.98
N LEU A 57 -0.25 -4.78 5.28
CA LEU A 57 -1.48 -4.51 4.52
C LEU A 57 -1.89 -3.04 4.60
N VAL A 58 -1.80 -2.42 5.77
CA VAL A 58 -2.14 -1.00 5.96
C VAL A 58 -1.18 -0.10 5.16
N ILE A 59 0.13 -0.35 5.25
CA ILE A 59 1.14 0.44 4.52
C ILE A 59 0.98 0.23 3.01
N MET A 60 0.72 -1.00 2.57
CA MET A 60 0.45 -1.32 1.17
C MET A 60 -0.81 -0.61 0.66
N ALA A 61 -1.89 -0.59 1.45
CA ALA A 61 -3.13 0.11 1.11
C ALA A 61 -2.91 1.62 1.02
N SER A 62 -2.14 2.21 1.95
CA SER A 62 -1.77 3.63 1.90
C SER A 62 -0.96 3.97 0.64
N GLY A 63 0.02 3.13 0.29
CA GLY A 63 0.80 3.27 -0.94
C GLY A 63 -0.07 3.14 -2.19
N ALA A 64 -0.95 2.14 -2.23
CA ALA A 64 -1.89 1.94 -3.33
C ALA A 64 -2.83 3.13 -3.50
N LEU A 65 -3.40 3.66 -2.40
CA LEU A 65 -4.24 4.84 -2.42
C LEU A 65 -3.47 6.07 -2.91
N THR A 66 -2.23 6.25 -2.46
CA THR A 66 -1.35 7.33 -2.94
C THR A 66 -1.11 7.19 -4.44
N THR A 67 -0.85 5.99 -4.94
CA THR A 67 -0.68 5.78 -6.39
C THR A 67 -1.96 6.08 -7.16
N LEU A 68 -3.12 5.66 -6.65
CA LEU A 68 -4.43 5.93 -7.23
C LEU A 68 -4.72 7.44 -7.30
N LEU A 69 -4.38 8.18 -6.24
CA LEU A 69 -4.55 9.64 -6.18
C LEU A 69 -3.52 10.38 -7.04
N SER A 70 -2.30 9.85 -7.16
CA SER A 70 -1.24 10.44 -7.99
C SER A 70 -1.41 10.18 -9.48
N PHE A 71 -2.29 9.24 -9.86
CA PHE A 71 -2.62 8.97 -11.26
C PHE A 71 -3.30 10.21 -11.85
N SER A 72 -2.55 10.97 -12.64
CA SER A 72 -3.06 12.20 -13.23
C SER A 72 -4.08 11.88 -14.34
N PRO A 73 -5.13 12.71 -14.53
CA PRO A 73 -6.11 12.56 -15.61
C PRO A 73 -5.46 12.49 -17.01
N PHE A 74 -4.27 13.07 -17.15
CA PHE A 74 -3.50 13.12 -18.39
C PHE A 74 -2.92 11.77 -18.83
N GLU A 75 -2.73 10.79 -17.92
CA GLU A 75 -2.36 9.42 -18.31
C GLU A 75 -3.58 8.62 -18.78
N PHE A 76 -4.76 8.84 -18.20
CA PHE A 76 -5.98 8.12 -18.57
C PHE A 76 -6.61 8.65 -19.86
N ASN A 77 -6.59 9.98 -20.05
CA ASN A 77 -7.11 10.64 -21.25
C ASN A 77 -6.07 10.80 -22.37
N ARG A 78 -4.92 10.14 -22.29
CA ARG A 78 -3.90 10.28 -23.32
C ARG A 78 -4.40 9.62 -24.60
N CYS A 79 -4.56 10.41 -25.67
CA CYS A 79 -5.01 9.86 -26.93
C CYS A 79 -3.93 8.96 -27.54
N PRO A 80 -4.22 7.66 -27.75
CA PRO A 80 -3.22 6.68 -28.21
C PRO A 80 -2.87 6.82 -29.70
N VAL A 81 -3.27 7.93 -30.34
CA VAL A 81 -3.23 8.13 -31.78
C VAL A 81 -2.07 9.09 -32.14
N PRO A 82 -1.29 8.81 -33.21
CA PRO A 82 -0.24 9.71 -33.71
C PRO A 82 -0.76 11.12 -33.96
N GLU A 83 0.09 12.13 -33.80
CA GLU A 83 -0.32 13.55 -33.80
C GLU A 83 -1.12 13.98 -35.04
N GLY A 84 -0.81 13.41 -36.21
CA GLY A 84 -1.50 13.72 -37.47
C GLY A 84 -2.92 13.15 -37.60
N ASP A 85 -3.27 12.14 -36.79
CA ASP A 85 -4.54 11.40 -36.90
C ASP A 85 -5.46 11.64 -35.68
N ARG A 86 -5.16 12.63 -34.83
CA ARG A 86 -5.94 12.89 -33.61
C ARG A 86 -7.31 13.50 -33.95
N PRO A 87 -8.44 12.89 -33.52
CA PRO A 87 -9.76 13.47 -33.70
C PRO A 87 -9.92 14.76 -32.90
N GLY A 88 -10.79 15.68 -33.36
CA GLY A 88 -10.94 17.02 -32.76
C GLY A 88 -11.27 17.05 -31.27
N ASP A 89 -11.94 16.03 -30.73
CA ASP A 89 -12.23 15.90 -29.30
C ASP A 89 -10.97 15.63 -28.45
N CYS A 90 -9.95 14.97 -29.02
CA CYS A 90 -8.65 14.77 -28.37
C CYS A 90 -7.81 16.05 -28.30
N ALA A 91 -7.99 16.97 -29.26
CA ALA A 91 -7.21 18.21 -29.35
C ALA A 91 -7.53 19.22 -28.24
N LYS A 92 -8.62 19.02 -27.47
CA LYS A 92 -9.00 19.93 -26.37
C LYS A 92 -8.10 19.83 -25.13
N TYR A 93 -7.38 18.72 -24.95
CA TYR A 93 -6.47 18.53 -23.83
C TYR A 93 -5.03 18.72 -24.30
N VAL A 94 -4.68 19.97 -24.61
CA VAL A 94 -3.29 20.37 -24.84
C VAL A 94 -2.60 20.41 -23.48
N SER A 95 -1.48 19.68 -23.37
CA SER A 95 -0.47 19.89 -22.33
C SER A 95 0.32 21.16 -22.64
#